data_AF-A0AA38ISB1-F1
#
_entry.id   AF-A0AA38ISB1-F1
#
_cell.length_a   1.000
_cell.length_b   1.000
_cell.length_c   1.000
_cell.angle_alpha   90.00
_cell.angle_beta   90.00
_cell.angle_gamma   90.00
#
_symmetry.space_group_name_H-M   'P 1'
#
loop_
_entity.id
_entity.type
_entity.pdbx_description
1 polymer ?
#
loop_
_entity_poly.entity_id
_entity_poly.type
_entity_poly.pdbx_seq_one_letter_code
_entity_poly.pdbx_strand_id
1 'polypeptide(L)'
;MFAAGTPRSQLSSCFLVTMAKDDLDGIYQCVIQCAKISKIAGSLGVIVRGNKRPGACAIYLQPWHANIIDFLFLGKNTGWENERARDLFYVLWTPELFIKRSLVCPYQSPGLADSLGEKFEKLFEKYEVEGSYQHVTYGVPFTHHR
;
A
#
# COMPACT_ATOMS: atom_id res chain seq x y z
N MET A 1 -24.11 13.92 -10.45
CA MET A 1 -23.23 14.60 -9.48
C MET A 1 -23.89 14.53 -8.10
N PHE A 2 -23.72 13.43 -7.35
CA PHE A 2 -24.61 13.02 -6.25
C PHE A 2 -24.68 13.97 -5.05
N ALA A 3 -23.67 14.80 -4.81
CA ALA A 3 -23.64 15.75 -3.69
C ALA A 3 -23.71 17.23 -4.13
N ALA A 4 -23.94 17.49 -5.42
CA ALA A 4 -24.08 18.85 -5.95
C ALA A 4 -25.27 19.57 -5.31
N GLY A 5 -25.08 20.79 -4.83
CA GLY A 5 -26.17 21.62 -4.27
C GLY A 5 -26.66 21.18 -2.88
N THR A 6 -25.96 20.27 -2.20
CA THR A 6 -26.25 19.94 -0.79
C THR A 6 -25.45 20.84 0.16
N PRO A 7 -25.88 21.03 1.43
CA PRO A 7 -25.14 21.83 2.42
C PRO A 7 -23.69 21.37 2.68
N ARG A 8 -23.37 20.11 2.34
CA ARG A 8 -22.01 19.55 2.35
C ARG A 8 -21.70 18.92 1.00
N SER A 9 -21.36 19.75 0.02
CA SER A 9 -21.06 19.32 -1.34
C SER A 9 -19.67 18.68 -1.45
N GLN A 10 -19.61 17.37 -1.26
CA GLN A 10 -18.40 16.58 -1.50
C GLN A 10 -18.39 16.10 -2.96
N LEU A 11 -17.54 16.72 -3.79
CA LEU A 11 -17.53 16.46 -5.25
C LEU A 11 -16.41 15.50 -5.70
N SER A 12 -15.40 15.26 -4.85
CA SER A 12 -14.23 14.45 -5.18
C SER A 12 -14.53 12.95 -5.02
N SER A 13 -14.34 12.14 -6.04
CA SER A 13 -14.65 10.70 -5.92
C SER A 13 -13.56 9.89 -5.21
N CYS A 14 -12.29 10.33 -5.31
CA CYS A 14 -11.12 9.57 -4.87
C CYS A 14 -10.15 10.44 -4.08
N PHE A 15 -9.45 9.83 -3.13
CA PHE A 15 -8.45 10.46 -2.27
C PHE A 15 -7.23 9.58 -2.17
N LEU A 16 -6.05 10.20 -2.21
CA LEU A 16 -4.77 9.57 -1.87
C LEU A 16 -4.38 10.05 -0.47
N VAL A 17 -4.09 9.11 0.42
CA VAL A 17 -3.64 9.38 1.79
C VAL A 17 -2.28 8.72 1.95
N THR A 18 -1.28 9.49 2.34
CA THR A 18 0.07 9.01 2.63
C THR A 18 0.30 9.02 4.13
N MET A 19 1.03 8.03 4.64
CA MET A 19 1.50 8.10 6.02
C MET A 19 2.60 9.14 6.11
N ALA A 20 2.40 10.16 6.95
CA ALA A 20 3.36 11.24 7.10
C ALA A 20 4.60 10.84 7.92
N LYS A 21 4.45 9.85 8.81
CA LYS A 21 5.49 9.35 9.70
C LYS A 21 5.30 7.85 9.95
N ASP A 22 6.41 7.16 10.12
CA ASP A 22 6.46 5.75 10.54
C ASP A 22 6.50 5.65 12.08
N ASP A 23 5.46 6.17 12.72
CA ASP A 23 5.23 6.09 14.16
C ASP A 23 3.78 5.71 14.46
N LEU A 24 3.52 5.26 15.68
CA LEU A 24 2.18 4.81 16.10
C LEU A 24 1.15 5.94 15.93
N ASP A 25 1.54 7.17 16.22
CA ASP A 25 0.69 8.35 16.04
C ASP A 25 0.38 8.59 14.56
N GLY A 26 1.38 8.48 13.67
CA GLY A 26 1.22 8.60 12.22
C GLY A 26 0.26 7.55 11.65
N ILE A 27 0.34 6.30 12.12
CA ILE A 27 -0.60 5.23 11.77
C ILE A 27 -2.01 5.62 12.20
N TYR A 28 -2.22 5.99 13.47
CA TYR A 28 -3.54 6.35 13.97
C TYR A 28 -4.12 7.57 13.27
N GLN A 29 -3.31 8.59 12.97
CA GLN A 29 -3.76 9.75 12.21
C GLN A 29 -4.20 9.37 10.80
N CYS A 30 -3.45 8.49 10.12
CA CYS A 30 -3.83 7.97 8.80
C CYS A 30 -5.18 7.23 8.86
N VAL A 31 -5.36 6.34 9.83
CA VAL A 31 -6.63 5.60 10.03
C VAL A 31 -7.79 6.56 10.32
N ILE A 32 -7.58 7.57 11.16
CA ILE A 32 -8.58 8.61 11.47
C ILE A 32 -8.93 9.41 10.21
N GLN A 33 -7.95 9.76 9.37
CA GLN A 33 -8.18 10.45 8.11
C GLN A 33 -9.00 9.59 7.15
N CYS A 34 -8.65 8.31 6.97
CA CYS A 34 -9.41 7.36 6.17
C CYS A 34 -10.85 7.21 6.68
N ALA A 35 -11.07 7.13 7.99
CA ALA A 35 -12.41 7.06 8.58
C ALA A 35 -13.23 8.35 8.34
N LYS A 36 -12.60 9.52 8.44
CA LYS A 36 -13.25 10.81 8.11
C LYS A 36 -13.63 10.89 6.64
N ILE A 37 -12.73 10.48 5.73
CA ILE A 37 -12.99 10.44 4.29
C ILE A 37 -14.11 9.46 3.96
N SER A 38 -14.10 8.25 4.56
CA SER A 38 -15.19 7.27 4.43
C SER A 38 -16.55 7.86 4.71
N LYS A 39 -16.65 8.62 5.80
CA LYS A 39 -17.90 9.15 6.30
C LYS A 39 -18.48 10.22 5.37
N ILE A 40 -17.60 11.01 4.74
CA ILE A 40 -17.99 12.18 3.96
C ILE A 40 -18.14 11.83 2.46
N ALA A 41 -17.26 11.00 1.91
CA ALA A 41 -17.19 10.70 0.48
C ALA A 41 -17.77 9.32 0.10
N GLY A 42 -18.05 8.45 1.06
CA GLY A 42 -18.69 7.14 0.82
C GLY A 42 -17.89 6.12 0.00
N SER A 43 -16.70 6.48 -0.50
CA SER A 43 -15.88 5.65 -1.41
C SER A 43 -14.57 5.12 -0.81
N LEU A 44 -14.24 5.39 0.46
CA LEU A 44 -13.04 4.84 1.09
C LEU A 44 -13.32 4.48 2.55
N GLY A 45 -13.71 3.25 2.86
CA GLY A 45 -14.46 3.01 4.11
C GLY A 45 -14.22 1.73 4.87
N VAL A 46 -13.62 1.93 6.04
CA VAL A 46 -13.80 1.06 7.19
C VAL A 46 -15.07 1.52 7.91
N ILE A 47 -16.18 0.78 7.76
CA ILE A 47 -17.40 0.95 8.55
C ILE A 47 -17.74 -0.37 9.21
N VAL A 48 -17.53 -0.44 10.52
CA VAL A 48 -18.12 -1.50 11.36
C VAL A 48 -19.60 -1.17 11.54
N ARG A 49 -20.44 -1.89 10.78
CA ARG A 49 -21.92 -1.99 10.83
C ARG A 49 -22.74 -0.70 10.77
N GLY A 50 -23.31 -0.43 9.59
CA GLY A 50 -24.45 0.49 9.43
C GLY A 50 -24.86 0.73 7.96
N ASN A 51 -25.77 -0.10 7.43
CA ASN A 51 -26.64 0.10 6.25
C ASN A 51 -26.14 0.76 4.94
N LYS A 52 -24.82 0.95 4.73
CA LYS A 52 -24.24 1.39 3.44
C LYS A 52 -23.01 0.58 3.12
N ARG A 53 -22.72 0.47 1.81
CA ARG A 53 -21.65 -0.35 1.20
C ARG A 53 -20.35 -0.24 2.00
N PRO A 54 -19.62 -1.36 2.23
CA PRO A 54 -18.28 -1.29 2.76
C PRO A 54 -17.47 -0.37 1.84
N GLY A 55 -16.75 0.60 2.40
CA GLY A 55 -16.00 1.50 1.53
C GLY A 55 -14.71 0.83 1.07
N ALA A 56 -14.18 1.30 -0.05
CA ALA A 56 -13.06 0.64 -0.71
C ALA A 56 -11.74 1.31 -0.30
N CYS A 57 -10.86 0.61 0.41
CA CYS A 57 -9.52 1.11 0.69
C CYS A 57 -8.49 0.31 -0.13
N ALA A 58 -7.69 1.00 -0.93
CA ALA A 58 -6.56 0.42 -1.64
C ALA A 58 -5.27 0.76 -0.90
N ILE A 59 -4.53 -0.28 -0.51
CA ILE A 59 -3.21 -0.15 0.11
C ILE A 59 -2.16 -0.35 -0.97
N TYR A 60 -1.24 0.60 -1.03
CA TYR A 60 -0.09 0.55 -1.92
C TYR A 60 1.11 0.10 -1.11
N LEU A 61 1.77 -0.97 -1.55
CA LEU A 61 3.04 -1.40 -0.99
C LEU A 61 4.09 -1.46 -2.09
N GLN A 62 5.27 -0.94 -1.80
CA GLN A 62 6.41 -1.09 -2.68
C GLN A 62 6.95 -2.51 -2.57
N PRO A 63 7.31 -3.15 -3.69
CA PRO A 63 7.57 -4.58 -3.69
C PRO A 63 8.79 -4.96 -2.83
N TRP A 64 9.82 -4.11 -2.71
CA TRP A 64 11.01 -4.37 -1.87
C TRP A 64 10.72 -4.59 -0.39
N HIS A 65 9.57 -4.16 0.12
CA HIS A 65 9.22 -4.30 1.53
C HIS A 65 9.39 -5.74 2.03
N ALA A 66 10.04 -5.93 3.19
CA ALA A 66 10.34 -7.26 3.73
C ALA A 66 9.08 -8.15 3.85
N ASN A 67 7.96 -7.55 4.25
CA ASN A 67 6.65 -8.20 4.40
C ASN A 67 5.82 -8.30 3.10
N ILE A 68 6.43 -8.18 1.91
CA ILE A 68 5.70 -8.24 0.64
C ILE A 68 4.93 -9.56 0.45
N ILE A 69 5.48 -10.66 0.95
CA ILE A 69 4.87 -11.99 0.84
C ILE A 69 3.57 -12.04 1.65
N ASP A 70 3.64 -11.58 2.90
CA ASP A 70 2.49 -11.53 3.80
C ASP A 70 1.41 -10.62 3.22
N PHE A 71 1.83 -9.45 2.68
CA PHE A 71 0.95 -8.51 2.01
C PHE A 71 0.19 -9.14 0.83
N LEU A 72 0.85 -9.95 0.01
CA LEU A 72 0.21 -10.69 -1.10
C LEU A 72 -0.76 -11.78 -0.59
N PHE A 73 -0.51 -12.33 0.60
CA PHE A 73 -1.35 -13.37 1.18
C PHE A 73 -2.52 -12.84 2.00
N LEU A 74 -2.55 -11.55 2.37
CA LEU A 74 -3.66 -10.94 3.10
C LEU A 74 -5.02 -11.08 2.37
N GLY A 75 -5.00 -11.12 1.03
CA GLY A 75 -6.20 -11.29 0.19
C GLY A 75 -6.64 -12.74 -0.04
N LYS A 76 -5.91 -13.74 0.46
CA LYS A 76 -6.28 -15.16 0.27
C LYS A 76 -7.51 -15.54 1.10
N ASN A 77 -8.37 -16.38 0.54
CA ASN A 77 -9.53 -16.92 1.25
C ASN A 77 -9.15 -17.92 2.35
N THR A 78 -8.03 -18.62 2.18
CA THR A 78 -7.54 -19.65 3.11
C THR A 78 -6.51 -19.08 4.10
N GLY A 79 -6.52 -19.62 5.32
CA GLY A 79 -5.58 -19.28 6.39
C GLY A 79 -6.27 -18.78 7.66
N TRP A 80 -5.47 -18.28 8.58
CA TRP A 80 -5.91 -17.80 9.88
C TRP A 80 -6.49 -16.40 9.76
N GLU A 81 -7.64 -16.14 10.39
CA GLU A 81 -8.37 -14.87 10.23
C GLU A 81 -7.54 -13.65 10.68
N ASN A 82 -6.70 -13.82 11.70
CA ASN A 82 -5.85 -12.75 12.24
C ASN A 82 -4.76 -12.27 11.26
N GLU A 83 -4.51 -13.02 10.19
CA GLU A 83 -3.53 -12.70 9.16
C GLU A 83 -4.20 -12.36 7.82
N ARG A 84 -5.51 -12.05 7.83
CA ARG A 84 -6.28 -11.78 6.60
C ARG A 84 -6.99 -10.45 6.70
N ALA A 85 -7.08 -9.77 5.57
CA ALA A 85 -7.82 -8.52 5.46
C ALA A 85 -8.53 -8.45 4.10
N ARG A 86 -9.52 -9.31 3.90
CA ARG A 86 -10.17 -9.55 2.60
C ARG A 86 -10.96 -8.33 2.06
N ASP A 87 -11.31 -7.40 2.93
CA ASP A 87 -12.07 -6.19 2.58
C ASP A 87 -11.19 -5.05 2.01
N LEU A 88 -9.86 -5.24 1.97
CA LEU A 88 -8.90 -4.27 1.43
C LEU A 88 -8.48 -4.64 0.01
N PHE A 89 -8.22 -3.63 -0.81
CA PHE A 89 -7.61 -3.79 -2.12
C PHE A 89 -6.08 -3.66 -2.00
N TYR A 90 -5.36 -4.58 -2.63
CA TYR A 90 -3.89 -4.63 -2.59
C TYR A 90 -3.32 -4.18 -3.92
N VAL A 91 -2.43 -3.19 -3.88
CA VAL A 91 -1.77 -2.65 -5.07
C VAL A 91 -0.26 -2.63 -4.84
N LEU A 92 0.49 -3.04 -5.86
CA LEU A 92 1.94 -2.97 -5.86
C LEU A 92 2.40 -1.68 -6.54
N TRP A 93 3.21 -0.89 -5.84
CA TRP A 93 3.90 0.26 -6.42
C TRP A 93 5.25 -0.19 -6.97
N THR A 94 5.24 -0.81 -8.14
CA THR A 94 6.44 -1.40 -8.75
C THR A 94 7.17 -0.38 -9.64
N PRO A 95 8.40 0.04 -9.31
CA PRO A 95 9.25 0.81 -10.21
C PRO A 95 9.87 -0.12 -11.26
N GLU A 96 10.32 0.48 -12.34
CA GLU A 96 10.88 -0.24 -13.49
C GLU A 96 12.11 -1.09 -13.12
N LEU A 97 12.94 -0.62 -12.16
CA LEU A 97 14.13 -1.34 -11.71
C LEU A 97 13.81 -2.66 -11.01
N PHE A 98 12.66 -2.73 -10.30
CA PHE A 98 12.26 -3.92 -9.56
C PHE A 98 11.80 -5.06 -10.48
N ILE A 99 11.28 -4.71 -11.67
CA ILE A 99 11.02 -5.69 -12.72
C ILE A 99 12.33 -6.35 -13.18
N LYS A 100 13.47 -5.68 -12.96
CA LYS A 100 14.80 -6.16 -13.35
C LYS A 100 15.58 -6.82 -12.20
N ARG A 101 15.49 -6.37 -10.93
CA ARG A 101 16.34 -6.84 -9.79
C ARG A 101 15.66 -6.72 -8.39
N SER A 102 16.16 -7.49 -7.41
CA SER A 102 15.61 -8.02 -6.13
C SER A 102 15.04 -7.07 -5.03
N LEU A 103 14.56 -7.66 -3.91
CA LEU A 103 13.88 -7.06 -2.73
C LEU A 103 14.82 -6.41 -1.66
N VAL A 104 14.38 -5.33 -0.98
CA VAL A 104 15.15 -4.52 0.01
C VAL A 104 14.27 -3.98 1.16
N CYS A 105 14.66 -4.21 2.43
CA CYS A 105 13.86 -3.83 3.60
C CYS A 105 13.86 -2.30 3.89
N PRO A 106 12.69 -1.63 4.00
CA PRO A 106 12.60 -0.17 4.13
C PRO A 106 13.08 0.40 5.47
N TYR A 107 13.05 -0.39 6.55
CA TYR A 107 13.66 0.01 7.83
C TYR A 107 15.20 0.08 7.72
N GLN A 108 15.79 -0.81 6.92
CA GLN A 108 17.24 -0.85 6.68
C GLN A 108 17.68 0.16 5.61
N SER A 109 16.78 0.52 4.69
CA SER A 109 17.03 1.47 3.60
C SER A 109 16.06 2.66 3.63
N PRO A 110 16.19 3.59 4.59
CA PRO A 110 15.33 4.77 4.66
C PRO A 110 15.53 5.69 3.46
N GLY A 111 14.46 6.43 3.09
CA GLY A 111 14.46 7.38 1.98
C GLY A 111 14.23 6.77 0.60
N LEU A 112 14.17 5.45 0.49
CA LEU A 112 13.88 4.77 -0.77
C LEU A 112 12.42 5.05 -1.24
N ALA A 113 11.49 5.12 -0.28
CA ALA A 113 10.06 5.36 -0.56
C ALA A 113 9.76 6.75 -1.12
N ASP A 114 10.55 7.76 -0.77
CA ASP A 114 10.38 9.15 -1.18
C ASP A 114 11.17 9.50 -2.46
N SER A 115 11.96 8.54 -2.97
CA SER A 115 12.83 8.72 -4.13
C SER A 115 12.21 8.15 -5.41
N LEU A 116 12.41 8.85 -6.53
CA LEU A 116 11.89 8.47 -7.85
C LEU A 116 13.00 8.62 -8.91
N GLY A 117 12.98 7.76 -9.94
CA GLY A 117 13.90 7.81 -11.09
C GLY A 117 15.37 7.64 -10.71
N GLU A 118 16.26 8.44 -11.29
CA GLU A 118 17.72 8.34 -11.08
C GLU A 118 18.15 8.43 -9.60
N LYS A 119 17.39 9.16 -8.78
CA LYS A 119 17.66 9.27 -7.34
C LYS A 119 17.41 7.94 -6.62
N PHE A 120 16.36 7.24 -7.04
CA PHE A 120 16.04 5.91 -6.53
C PHE A 120 17.13 4.91 -6.92
N GLU A 121 17.55 4.92 -8.19
CA GLU A 121 18.56 4.01 -8.71
C GLU A 121 19.89 4.11 -7.95
N LYS A 122 20.40 5.34 -7.75
CA LYS A 122 21.64 5.57 -7.00
C LYS A 122 21.57 5.13 -5.53
N LEU A 123 20.42 5.38 -4.88
CA LEU A 123 20.21 4.93 -3.50
C LEU A 123 20.13 3.41 -3.43
N PHE A 124 19.45 2.78 -4.38
CA PHE A 124 19.31 1.35 -4.47
C PHE A 124 20.67 0.65 -4.67
N GLU A 125 21.47 1.11 -5.63
CA GLU A 125 22.83 0.60 -5.87
C GLU A 125 23.73 0.72 -4.63
N LYS A 126 23.61 1.85 -3.91
CA LYS A 126 24.35 2.03 -2.65
C LYS A 126 23.99 0.96 -1.62
N TYR A 127 22.70 0.68 -1.42
CA TYR A 127 22.24 -0.33 -0.46
C TYR A 127 22.54 -1.77 -0.89
N GLU A 128 22.63 -2.05 -2.20
CA GLU A 128 23.10 -3.34 -2.71
C GLU A 128 24.58 -3.58 -2.34
N VAL A 129 25.44 -2.56 -2.51
CA VAL A 129 26.86 -2.65 -2.13
C VAL A 129 27.03 -2.78 -0.61
N GLU A 130 26.19 -2.10 0.17
CA GLU A 130 26.19 -2.17 1.63
C GLU A 130 25.61 -3.49 2.18
N GLY A 131 25.09 -4.38 1.32
CA GLY A 131 24.56 -5.69 1.72
C GLY A 131 23.35 -5.63 2.65
N SER A 132 22.68 -4.47 2.73
CA SER A 132 21.58 -4.21 3.66
C SER A 132 20.23 -4.61 3.06
N TYR A 133 20.19 -5.78 2.42
CA TYR A 133 18.99 -6.32 1.79
C TYR A 133 18.81 -7.79 2.18
N GLN A 134 17.57 -8.20 2.41
CA GLN A 134 17.24 -9.62 2.55
C GLN A 134 16.98 -10.19 1.17
N HIS A 135 17.89 -11.04 0.69
CA HIS A 135 17.76 -11.72 -0.58
C HIS A 135 16.61 -12.73 -0.51
N VAL A 136 15.44 -12.34 -1.01
CA VAL A 136 14.32 -13.26 -1.20
C VAL A 136 14.16 -13.45 -2.70
N THR A 137 14.85 -14.46 -3.23
CA THR A 137 14.69 -14.90 -4.62
C THR A 137 13.44 -15.76 -4.70
N TYR A 138 12.33 -15.19 -5.18
CA TYR A 138 11.28 -16.02 -5.74
C TYR A 138 11.37 -15.94 -7.25
N GLY A 139 11.94 -16.99 -7.85
CA GLY A 139 11.55 -17.41 -9.17
C GLY A 139 10.06 -17.72 -9.16
N VAL A 140 9.24 -16.71 -9.43
CA VAL A 140 7.89 -16.92 -9.91
C VAL A 140 8.05 -17.01 -11.43
N PRO A 141 7.76 -18.14 -12.09
CA PRO A 141 7.76 -18.21 -13.53
C PRO A 141 6.62 -17.33 -14.04
N PHE A 142 6.92 -16.06 -14.29
CA PHE A 142 5.99 -15.07 -14.80
C PHE A 142 5.80 -15.23 -16.32
N THR A 143 5.70 -16.46 -16.81
CA THR A 143 5.12 -16.81 -18.11
C THR A 143 4.59 -18.25 -18.03
N HIS A 144 3.28 -18.42 -17.85
CA HIS A 144 2.62 -19.56 -18.49
C HIS A 144 2.59 -19.22 -19.98
N HIS A 145 3.65 -19.64 -20.70
CA HIS A 145 3.54 -19.82 -22.14
C HIS A 145 2.43 -20.86 -22.39
N ARG A 146 1.35 -20.41 -23.04
CA ARG A 146 0.74 -21.19 -24.12
C ARG A 146 1.18 -20.55 -25.42
#